data_AF-A0A8E7AZC2-F1
#
_entry.id   AF-A0A8E7AZC2-F1
#
_cell.length_a   1.000
_cell.length_b   1.000
_cell.length_c   1.000
_cell.angle_alpha   90.00
_cell.angle_beta   90.00
_cell.angle_gamma   90.00
#
_symmetry.space_group_name_H-M   'P 1'
#
loop_
_entity.id
_entity.type
_entity.pdbx_description
1 polymer ?
#
loop_
_entity_poly.entity_id
_entity_poly.type
_entity_poly.pdbx_seq_one_letter_code
_entity_poly.pdbx_strand_id
1 'polypeptide(L)' 'MIEFKYISNTKFQSYHCPIENFPLKQKDTLQITGYARDLIREYPEVTLKKYVIYCIGNHGFRIYDLDST' A
#
# COMPACT_ATOMS: atom_id res chain seq x y z
N MET A 1 4.90 6.00 7.27
CA MET A 1 4.38 4.65 7.51
C MET A 1 4.22 3.93 6.18
N ILE A 2 4.57 2.63 6.16
CA ILE A 2 4.53 1.81 4.95
C ILE A 2 3.72 0.56 5.24
N GLU A 3 2.71 0.28 4.43
CA GLU A 3 2.04 -1.02 4.36
C GLU A 3 2.66 -1.81 3.21
N PHE A 4 3.33 -2.91 3.55
CA PHE A 4 4.03 -3.75 2.59
C PHE A 4 3.22 -5.00 2.24
N LYS A 5 2.94 -5.22 0.96
CA LYS A 5 2.20 -6.37 0.48
C LYS A 5 3.03 -7.16 -0.53
N TYR A 6 3.26 -8.44 -0.22
CA TYR A 6 3.86 -9.38 -1.16
C TYR A 6 2.79 -10.10 -1.99
N ILE A 7 3.01 -10.18 -3.30
CA ILE A 7 2.18 -10.90 -4.26
C ILE A 7 3.09 -11.84 -5.06
N SER A 8 2.80 -13.14 -5.03
CA SER A 8 3.54 -14.10 -5.85
C SER A 8 3.24 -13.94 -7.33
N ASN A 9 4.16 -14.39 -8.20
CA ASN A 9 3.96 -14.36 -9.66
C ASN A 9 2.64 -15.01 -10.09
N THR A 10 2.32 -16.20 -9.56
CA THR A 10 1.08 -16.93 -9.87
C THR A 10 -0.16 -16.13 -9.48
N LYS A 11 -0.14 -15.50 -8.29
CA LYS A 11 -1.25 -14.66 -7.84
C LYS A 11 -1.37 -13.40 -8.69
N PHE A 12 -0.25 -12.81 -9.08
CA PHE A 12 -0.23 -11.63 -9.93
C PHE A 12 -0.87 -11.88 -11.30
N GLN A 13 -0.54 -13.01 -11.92
CA GLN A 13 -1.09 -13.44 -13.22
C GLN A 13 -2.62 -13.49 -13.22
N SER A 14 -3.26 -13.89 -12.11
CA SER A 14 -4.72 -13.92 -11.99
C SER A 14 -5.41 -12.54 -12.04
N TYR A 15 -4.65 -11.44 -11.89
CA TYR A 15 -5.22 -10.09 -11.98
C TYR A 15 -5.32 -9.56 -13.41
N HIS A 16 -4.74 -10.25 -14.40
CA HIS A 16 -4.82 -9.90 -15.82
C HIS A 16 -4.54 -8.42 -16.13
N CYS A 17 -3.58 -7.81 -15.43
CA CYS A 17 -3.16 -6.43 -15.65
C CYS A 17 -1.63 -6.29 -15.54
N PRO A 18 -1.04 -5.31 -16.25
CA PRO A 18 0.37 -4.98 -16.07
C PRO A 18 0.59 -4.30 -14.71
N ILE A 19 1.83 -4.31 -14.22
CA ILE A 19 2.16 -3.85 -12.85
C ILE A 19 1.86 -2.37 -12.64
N GLU A 20 2.02 -1.57 -13.68
CA GLU A 20 1.75 -0.13 -13.70
C GLU A 20 0.28 0.17 -13.42
N ASN A 21 -0.61 -0.73 -13.87
CA ASN A 21 -2.06 -0.65 -13.72
C ASN A 21 -2.59 -1.45 -12.53
N PHE A 22 -1.72 -2.11 -11.75
CA PHE A 22 -2.17 -2.90 -10.61
C PHE A 22 -2.79 -1.98 -9.54
N PRO A 23 -4.10 -2.08 -9.27
CA PRO A 23 -4.80 -1.06 -8.50
C PRO A 23 -4.52 -1.15 -7.01
N LEU A 24 -4.51 0.01 -6.35
CA LEU A 24 -4.57 0.10 -4.89
C LEU A 24 -5.85 -0.59 -4.39
N LYS A 25 -5.71 -1.57 -3.50
CA LYS A 25 -6.85 -2.26 -2.92
C LYS A 25 -7.38 -1.47 -1.74
N GLN A 26 -8.67 -1.18 -1.74
CA GLN A 26 -9.35 -0.42 -0.68
C GLN A 26 -9.04 -0.94 0.74
N LYS A 27 -9.00 -2.26 0.92
CA LYS A 27 -8.69 -2.88 2.22
C LYS A 27 -7.31 -2.48 2.77
N ASP A 28 -6.33 -2.29 1.90
CA ASP A 28 -4.95 -1.98 2.30
C ASP A 28 -4.87 -0.51 2.71
N THR A 29 -5.61 0.37 2.01
CA THR A 29 -5.83 1.77 2.40
C THR A 29 -6.51 1.89 3.77
N LEU A 30 -7.56 1.09 4.01
CA LEU A 30 -8.28 1.09 5.29
C LEU A 30 -7.37 0.64 6.44
N GLN A 31 -6.56 -0.39 6.21
CA GLN A 31 -5.62 -0.92 7.20
C GLN A 31 -4.60 0.15 7.63
N ILE A 32 -3.86 0.74 6.69
CA ILE A 32 -2.85 1.74 7.02
C ILE A 32 -3.46 3.03 7.60
N THR A 33 -4.66 3.42 7.15
CA THR A 33 -5.36 4.58 7.69
C THR A 33 -5.83 4.35 9.13
N GLY A 34 -6.26 3.12 9.46
CA GLY A 34 -6.58 2.73 10.83
C GLY A 34 -5.38 2.91 11.76
N TYR A 35 -4.23 2.33 11.38
CA TYR A 35 -3.01 2.47 12.19
C TYR A 35 -2.51 3.91 12.29
N ALA A 36 -2.56 4.68 11.20
CA ALA A 36 -2.16 6.08 11.23
C ALA A 36 -3.03 6.90 12.19
N ARG A 37 -4.34 6.62 12.25
CA ARG A 37 -5.25 7.28 13.18
C ARG A 37 -4.90 6.99 14.63
N ASP A 38 -4.65 5.73 14.98
CA ASP A 38 -4.27 5.36 16.34
C ASP A 38 -2.94 6.02 16.72
N LEU A 39 -1.97 6.07 15.80
CA LEU A 39 -0.68 6.69 16.04
C LEU A 39 -0.76 8.22 16.23
N ILE A 40 -1.57 8.92 15.42
CA ILE A 40 -1.80 10.36 15.59
C ILE A 40 -2.53 10.65 16.90
N ARG A 41 -3.43 9.76 17.34
CA ARG A 41 -4.10 9.90 18.64
C ARG A 41 -3.10 9.81 19.80
N GLU A 42 -2.09 8.94 19.68
CA GLU A 42 -1.06 8.75 20.70
C GLU A 42 0.02 9.84 20.66
N TYR A 43 0.35 10.34 19.47
CA TYR A 43 1.41 11.32 19.22
C TYR A 43 0.90 12.44 18.29
N PRO A 44 0.11 13.41 18.80
CA PRO A 44 -0.55 14.42 17.97
C PRO A 44 0.41 15.37 17.24
N GLU A 45 1.66 15.48 17.68
CA GLU A 45 2.70 16.32 17.10
C GLU A 45 3.33 15.73 15.82
N VAL A 46 3.12 14.44 15.54
CA VAL A 46 3.80 13.77 14.43
C VAL A 46 3.07 13.99 13.10
N THR A 47 3.84 14.28 12.06
CA THR A 47 3.33 14.27 10.68
C THR A 47 3.61 12.92 10.04
N LEU A 48 2.57 12.24 9.55
CA LEU A 48 2.69 10.95 8.89
C LEU A 48 2.47 11.07 7.39
N LYS A 49 3.39 10.48 6.62
CA LYS A 49 3.14 10.09 5.23
C LYS A 49 2.80 8.60 5.16
N LYS A 50 1.82 8.23 4.36
CA LYS A 50 1.36 6.84 4.21
C LYS A 50 1.65 6.33 2.81
N TYR A 51 2.30 5.18 2.74
CA TYR A 51 2.59 4.50 1.49
C TYR A 51 2.07 3.06 1.51
N VAL A 52 1.53 2.60 0.39
CA VAL A 52 1.26 1.18 0.16
C VAL A 52 2.20 0.70 -0.95
N ILE A 53 2.94 -0.37 -0.67
CA ILE A 53 3.90 -0.96 -1.61
C ILE A 53 3.48 -2.39 -1.92
N TYR A 54 3.19 -2.65 -3.18
CA TYR A 54 2.97 -4.00 -3.70
C TYR A 54 4.26 -4.52 -4.34
N CYS A 55 4.93 -5.48 -3.71
CA CYS A 55 6.05 -6.20 -4.28
C CYS A 55 5.57 -7.48 -4.95
N ILE A 56 5.90 -7.63 -6.23
CA ILE A 56 5.31 -8.64 -7.10
C ILE A 56 6.41 -9.58 -7.60
N GLY A 57 6.68 -10.64 -6.83
CA GLY A 57 7.72 -11.62 -7.10
C GLY A 57 8.98 -11.03 -7.74
N ASN A 58 9.32 -11.48 -8.96
CA ASN A 58 10.42 -10.94 -9.76
C ASN A 58 9.97 -9.93 -10.84
N HIS A 59 8.69 -9.55 -10.86
CA HIS A 59 8.14 -8.60 -11.84
C HIS A 59 8.42 -7.14 -11.45
N GLY A 60 8.61 -6.85 -10.16
CA GLY A 60 8.93 -5.51 -9.67
C GLY A 60 8.02 -5.07 -8.54
N PHE A 61 7.74 -3.76 -8.46
CA PHE A 61 6.90 -3.18 -7.43
C PHE A 61 5.99 -2.05 -7.94
N ARG A 62 4.86 -1.83 -7.26
CA ARG A 62 3.98 -0.67 -7.44
C ARG A 62 3.81 0.05 -6.11
N ILE A 63 4.09 1.34 -6.10
CA ILE A 63 3.97 2.20 -4.91
C ILE A 63 2.80 3.15 -5.08
N TYR A 64 2.06 3.36 -4.00
CA TYR A 64 1.01 4.36 -3.86
C TYR A 64 1.33 5.29 -2.68
N ASP A 65 1.44 6.59 -2.96
CA ASP A 65 1.44 7.65 -1.94
C ASP A 65 -0.01 8.03 -1.67
N LEU A 66 -0.48 7.83 -0.44
CA LEU A 66 -1.88 8.07 -0.08
C LEU A 66 -2.19 9.52 0.28
N ASP A 67 -1.17 10.38 0.34
CA ASP A 67 -1.28 11.78 0.75
C ASP A 67 -1.03 12.75 -0.42
N SER A 68 -0.75 12.22 -1.62
CA SER A 68 -0.48 12.99 -2.85
C SER A 68 -1.67 13.06 -3.81
N THR A 69 -2.91 13.05 -3.30
CA THR A 69 -4.13 13.15 -4.14
C THR A 69 -4.67 14.56 -4.19
#